data_AF-A0A1S9AZN3-F1
#
_entry.id   AF-A0A1S9AZN3-F1
#
_cell.length_a   1.000
_cell.length_b   1.000
_cell.length_c   1.000
_cell.angle_alpha   90.00
_cell.angle_beta   90.00
_cell.angle_gamma   90.00
#
_symmetry.space_group_name_H-M   'P 1'
#
loop_
_entity.id
_entity.type
_entity.pdbx_description
1 polymer ?
#
loop_
_entity_poly.entity_id
_entity_poly.type
_entity_poly.pdbx_seq_one_letter_code
_entity_poly.pdbx_strand_id
1 'polypeptide(L)'
;MKTLAALTMLLIMFYFKQSRKDFPPKFNGLYQTECYLEKGDDEGNQDYLRFYADGKVIDVVTDCEGSVSELKGWFKAGAEQVGIGEYKVVNNKIKFSTKSRTAIVDYTGMITKDGFIILKSKSQTTGSKGRGTYRFIEMNDLN
;
A
#
# COMPACT_ATOMS: atom_id res chain seq x y z
N MET A 1 -40.97 -23.33 -27.61
CA MET A 1 -39.93 -22.34 -27.97
C MET A 1 -39.74 -21.24 -26.90
N LYS A 2 -39.88 -21.53 -25.60
CA LYS A 2 -39.62 -20.54 -24.53
C LYS A 2 -38.49 -20.95 -23.57
N THR A 3 -38.06 -22.21 -23.63
CA THR A 3 -37.02 -22.81 -22.78
C THR A 3 -35.60 -22.66 -23.36
N LEU A 4 -35.46 -22.47 -24.68
CA LEU A 4 -34.14 -22.36 -25.32
C LEU A 4 -33.45 -21.01 -25.03
N ALA A 5 -34.22 -19.93 -24.86
CA ALA A 5 -33.68 -18.59 -24.62
C ALA A 5 -33.07 -18.40 -23.21
N ALA A 6 -33.61 -19.11 -22.20
CA ALA A 6 -33.11 -19.05 -20.83
C ALA A 6 -31.74 -19.74 -20.69
N LEU A 7 -31.51 -20.83 -21.43
CA LEU A 7 -30.26 -21.57 -21.39
C LEU A 7 -29.10 -20.78 -22.03
N THR A 8 -29.38 -20.05 -23.11
CA THR A 8 -28.40 -19.14 -23.75
C THR A 8 -28.04 -17.95 -22.87
N MET A 9 -28.98 -17.43 -22.09
CA MET A 9 -28.72 -16.28 -21.19
C MET A 9 -27.85 -16.68 -19.98
N LEU A 10 -27.99 -17.91 -19.47
CA LEU A 10 -27.14 -18.44 -18.39
C LEU A 10 -25.67 -18.62 -18.84
N LEU A 11 -25.45 -19.05 -20.08
CA LEU A 11 -24.09 -19.23 -20.63
C LEU A 11 -23.34 -17.89 -20.78
N ILE A 12 -24.02 -16.79 -21.11
CA ILE A 12 -23.39 -15.47 -21.27
C ILE A 12 -22.91 -14.89 -19.93
N MET A 13 -23.61 -15.16 -18.81
CA MET A 13 -23.19 -14.68 -17.49
C MET A 13 -21.90 -15.37 -16.99
N PHE A 14 -21.58 -16.57 -17.46
CA PHE A 14 -20.32 -17.25 -17.14
C PHE A 14 -19.12 -16.70 -17.94
N TYR A 15 -19.34 -16.19 -19.15
CA TYR A 15 -18.26 -15.65 -19.99
C TYR A 15 -17.75 -14.26 -19.54
N PHE A 16 -18.52 -13.54 -18.71
CA PHE A 16 -18.09 -12.25 -18.15
C PHE A 16 -17.37 -12.36 -16.81
N LYS A 17 -16.92 -13.55 -16.40
CA LYS A 17 -15.89 -13.68 -15.37
C LYS A 17 -14.53 -13.38 -16.01
N GLN A 18 -14.36 -12.13 -16.47
CA GLN A 18 -13.09 -11.60 -16.95
C GLN A 18 -12.09 -11.85 -15.81
N SER A 19 -11.18 -12.80 -16.01
CA SER A 19 -10.15 -13.16 -15.04
C SER A 19 -9.23 -11.95 -14.88
N ARG A 20 -9.62 -11.00 -14.03
CA ARG A 20 -8.76 -9.86 -13.73
C ARG A 20 -7.52 -10.43 -13.07
N LYS A 21 -6.38 -10.20 -13.71
CA LYS A 21 -5.09 -10.49 -13.13
C LYS A 21 -4.94 -9.59 -11.91
N ASP A 22 -4.91 -10.20 -10.73
CA ASP A 22 -4.61 -9.49 -9.50
C ASP A 22 -3.10 -9.22 -9.43
N PHE A 23 -2.74 -8.07 -8.91
CA PHE A 23 -1.39 -7.58 -8.69
C PHE A 23 -1.21 -7.49 -7.16
N PRO A 24 -0.76 -8.57 -6.49
CA PRO A 24 -0.50 -8.52 -5.06
C PRO A 24 0.68 -7.58 -4.76
N PRO A 25 0.78 -7.04 -3.53
CA PRO A 25 1.99 -6.37 -3.08
C PRO A 25 3.17 -7.35 -3.13
N LYS A 26 4.35 -6.80 -3.41
CA LYS A 26 5.62 -7.53 -3.28
C LYS A 26 6.09 -7.48 -1.83
N PHE A 27 6.70 -8.56 -1.35
CA PHE A 27 7.09 -8.73 0.06
C PHE A 27 8.61 -8.69 0.29
N ASN A 28 9.41 -8.81 -0.77
CA ASN A 28 10.88 -8.83 -0.73
C ASN A 28 11.49 -7.43 -0.88
N GLY A 29 10.86 -6.41 -0.30
CA GLY A 29 11.30 -5.03 -0.46
C GLY A 29 10.41 -4.01 0.21
N LEU A 30 10.62 -2.74 -0.15
CA LEU A 30 9.88 -1.58 0.34
C LEU A 30 9.18 -0.86 -0.80
N TYR A 31 8.12 -0.14 -0.46
CA TYR A 31 7.43 0.79 -1.31
C TYR A 31 7.74 2.20 -0.80
N GLN A 32 8.25 3.09 -1.65
CA GLN A 32 8.62 4.45 -1.23
C GLN A 32 7.98 5.53 -2.10
N THR A 33 7.70 6.69 -1.52
CA THR A 33 7.36 7.89 -2.30
C THR A 33 8.61 8.53 -2.90
N GLU A 34 8.41 9.52 -3.75
CA GLU A 34 9.44 10.54 -3.98
C GLU A 34 9.58 11.41 -2.72
N CYS A 35 10.76 12.01 -2.55
CA CYS A 35 10.96 13.06 -1.56
C CYS A 35 10.05 14.23 -1.88
N TYR A 36 9.29 14.71 -0.91
CA TYR A 36 8.48 15.91 -1.04
C TYR A 36 8.98 17.00 -0.10
N LEU A 37 9.15 18.21 -0.64
CA LEU A 37 9.56 19.39 0.12
C LEU A 37 8.34 20.29 0.30
N GLU A 38 8.00 20.59 1.55
CA GLU A 38 7.02 21.63 1.82
C GLU A 38 7.66 23.01 1.68
N LYS A 39 6.86 24.04 1.35
CA LYS A 39 7.41 25.38 1.15
C LYS A 39 7.94 25.93 2.48
N GLY A 40 9.26 26.11 2.56
CA GLY A 40 9.95 26.56 3.77
C GLY A 40 10.44 25.43 4.67
N ASP A 41 10.41 24.19 4.18
CA ASP A 41 11.06 23.02 4.77
C ASP A 41 12.26 22.64 3.90
N ASP A 42 13.45 22.63 4.52
CA ASP A 42 14.71 22.33 3.84
C ASP A 42 15.05 20.82 3.88
N GLU A 43 14.39 20.04 4.74
CA GLU A 43 14.69 18.61 4.97
C GLU A 43 13.76 17.69 4.16
N GLY A 44 12.52 18.12 3.95
CA GLY A 44 11.50 17.37 3.22
C GLY A 44 11.12 16.07 3.91
N ASN A 45 10.23 15.31 3.30
CA ASN A 45 9.72 14.07 3.87
C ASN A 45 9.60 12.98 2.81
N GLN A 46 9.74 11.74 3.25
CA GLN A 46 9.60 10.55 2.43
C GLN A 46 8.90 9.42 3.20
N ASP A 47 7.90 8.82 2.55
CA ASP A 47 7.12 7.74 3.13
C ASP A 47 7.61 6.39 2.61
N TYR A 48 7.64 5.40 3.49
CA TYR A 48 8.03 4.02 3.22
C TYR A 48 6.98 3.05 3.77
N LEU A 49 6.62 2.06 2.95
CA LEU A 49 5.71 0.98 3.30
C LEU A 49 6.37 -0.38 3.08
N ARG A 50 6.17 -1.31 4.03
CA ARG A 50 6.50 -2.73 3.85
C ARG A 50 5.28 -3.60 4.07
N PHE A 51 4.97 -4.43 3.08
CA PHE A 51 3.90 -5.42 3.18
C PHE A 51 4.47 -6.80 3.50
N TYR A 52 3.75 -7.57 4.29
CA TYR A 52 4.12 -8.93 4.71
C TYR A 52 3.06 -9.92 4.26
N ALA A 53 3.49 -11.14 3.90
CA ALA A 53 2.58 -12.18 3.42
C ALA A 53 1.50 -12.59 4.45
N ASP A 54 1.71 -12.31 5.74
CA ASP A 54 0.76 -12.55 6.83
C ASP A 54 -0.35 -11.49 6.92
N GLY A 55 -0.36 -10.50 6.02
CA GLY A 55 -1.37 -9.44 6.00
C GLY A 55 -0.99 -8.20 6.81
N LYS A 56 0.22 -8.11 7.35
CA LYS A 56 0.70 -6.91 8.05
C LYS A 56 1.30 -5.88 7.10
N VAL A 57 1.24 -4.62 7.53
CA VAL A 57 1.91 -3.50 6.88
C VAL A 57 2.63 -2.65 7.94
N ILE A 58 3.85 -2.21 7.61
CA ILE A 58 4.58 -1.20 8.39
C ILE A 58 4.69 0.06 7.54
N ASP A 59 4.50 1.20 8.21
CA ASP A 59 4.58 2.55 7.69
C ASP A 59 5.64 3.35 8.47
N VAL A 60 6.54 3.97 7.73
CA VAL A 60 7.67 4.77 8.23
C VAL A 60 7.73 6.05 7.40
N VAL A 61 7.76 7.19 8.10
CA VAL A 61 8.00 8.50 7.49
C VAL A 61 9.32 9.03 8.03
N THR A 62 10.20 9.48 7.16
CA THR A 62 11.48 10.10 7.51
C THR A 62 11.69 11.39 6.73
N ASP A 63 12.74 12.11 7.09
CA ASP A 63 13.35 13.10 6.19
C ASP A 63 13.78 12.46 4.87
N CYS A 64 14.05 13.30 3.87
CA CYS A 64 14.52 12.82 2.56
C CYS A 64 15.97 12.32 2.56
N GLU A 65 16.73 12.61 3.63
CA GLU A 65 18.12 12.18 3.77
C GLU A 65 18.24 10.74 4.31
N GLY A 66 17.20 10.23 4.97
CA GLY A 66 17.14 8.86 5.48
C GLY A 66 17.30 7.81 4.38
N SER A 67 18.39 7.04 4.43
CA SER A 67 18.62 5.97 3.46
C SER A 67 17.83 4.71 3.82
N VAL A 68 17.38 3.99 2.80
CA VAL A 68 16.73 2.67 2.94
C VAL A 68 17.56 1.68 3.77
N SER A 69 18.89 1.80 3.75
CA SER A 69 19.79 0.94 4.54
C SER A 69 19.67 1.21 6.04
N GLU A 70 19.54 2.47 6.45
CA GLU A 70 19.37 2.88 7.85
C GLU A 70 18.01 2.45 8.39
N LEU A 71 16.99 2.45 7.54
CA LEU A 71 15.62 2.08 7.92
C LEU A 71 15.40 0.56 8.08
N LYS A 72 16.34 -0.30 7.64
CA LYS A 72 16.21 -1.77 7.72
C LYS A 72 15.81 -2.25 9.12
N GLY A 73 16.35 -1.64 10.18
CA GLY A 73 16.06 -2.02 11.56
C GLY A 73 14.62 -1.71 11.98
N TRP A 74 14.01 -0.67 11.41
CA TRP A 74 12.65 -0.24 11.77
C TRP A 74 11.60 -1.19 11.18
N PHE A 75 11.94 -1.88 10.10
CA PHE A 75 11.11 -2.91 9.46
C PHE A 75 11.29 -4.32 10.04
N LYS A 76 11.94 -4.51 11.20
CA LYS A 76 12.16 -5.83 11.82
C LYS A 76 11.28 -6.13 13.05
N ALA A 77 10.28 -5.28 13.32
CA ALA A 77 9.27 -5.38 14.38
C ALA A 77 9.67 -4.82 15.76
N GLY A 78 8.67 -4.22 16.44
CA GLY A 78 8.75 -3.77 17.83
C GLY A 78 9.12 -2.30 18.06
N ALA A 79 9.48 -1.55 17.01
CA ALA A 79 9.74 -0.12 17.14
C ALA A 79 8.42 0.63 17.40
N GLU A 80 8.24 1.18 18.60
CA GLU A 80 7.01 1.93 18.96
C GLU A 80 6.76 3.16 18.09
N GLN A 81 7.83 3.66 17.44
CA GLN A 81 7.76 4.81 16.54
C GLN A 81 7.18 4.51 15.15
N VAL A 82 7.03 3.25 14.73
CA VAL A 82 6.53 2.93 13.38
C VAL A 82 5.02 2.70 13.37
N GLY A 83 4.38 3.05 12.26
CA GLY A 83 2.98 2.72 12.03
C GLY A 83 2.83 1.24 11.72
N ILE A 84 2.02 0.49 12.48
CA ILE A 84 1.75 -0.93 12.23
C ILE A 84 0.27 -1.11 11.93
N GLY A 85 -0.05 -1.94 10.94
CA GLY A 85 -1.41 -2.19 10.52
C GLY A 85 -1.64 -3.55 9.89
N GLU A 86 -2.89 -3.81 9.54
CA GLU A 86 -3.31 -4.93 8.70
C GLU A 86 -3.87 -4.41 7.37
N TYR A 87 -3.55 -5.09 6.28
CA TYR A 87 -4.02 -4.72 4.94
C TYR A 87 -4.89 -5.79 4.31
N LYS A 88 -5.76 -5.34 3.40
CA LYS A 88 -6.58 -6.20 2.55
C LYS A 88 -6.47 -5.75 1.11
N VAL A 89 -6.32 -6.72 0.20
CA VAL A 89 -6.32 -6.52 -1.24
C VAL A 89 -7.48 -7.28 -1.87
N VAL A 90 -8.32 -6.57 -2.64
CA VAL A 90 -9.43 -7.16 -3.40
C VAL A 90 -9.51 -6.47 -4.75
N ASN A 91 -9.39 -7.22 -5.85
CA ASN A 91 -9.42 -6.69 -7.22
C ASN A 91 -8.45 -5.51 -7.41
N ASN A 92 -7.19 -5.67 -7.00
CA ASN A 92 -6.14 -4.64 -7.01
C ASN A 92 -6.39 -3.42 -6.13
N LYS A 93 -7.51 -3.34 -5.42
CA LYS A 93 -7.76 -2.29 -4.44
C LYS A 93 -7.14 -2.68 -3.12
N ILE A 94 -6.38 -1.78 -2.53
CA ILE A 94 -5.74 -1.97 -1.23
C ILE A 94 -6.36 -1.02 -0.21
N LYS A 95 -6.61 -1.54 0.99
CA LYS A 95 -7.05 -0.76 2.16
C LYS A 95 -6.33 -1.26 3.40
N PHE A 96 -5.91 -0.33 4.24
CA PHE A 96 -5.31 -0.60 5.54
C PHE A 96 -5.42 0.62 6.46
N SER A 97 -5.09 0.43 7.72
CA SER A 97 -4.92 1.50 8.70
C SER A 97 -3.66 1.20 9.50
N THR A 98 -2.77 2.18 9.66
CA THR A 98 -1.56 2.05 10.49
C THR A 98 -1.77 2.80 11.79
N LYS A 99 -1.21 2.26 12.87
CA LYS A 99 -1.19 2.90 14.19
C LYS A 99 0.25 2.98 14.68
N SER A 100 0.68 4.20 15.00
CA SER A 100 1.91 4.47 15.77
C SER A 100 1.53 4.97 17.17
N ARG A 101 2.53 5.40 17.95
CA ARG A 101 2.30 6.07 19.24
C ARG A 101 1.51 7.38 19.11
N THR A 102 1.66 8.09 17.99
CA THR A 102 1.17 9.47 17.83
C THR A 102 0.02 9.61 16.83
N ALA A 103 -0.18 8.64 15.93
CA ALA A 103 -1.17 8.76 14.88
C ALA A 103 -1.83 7.42 14.52
N ILE A 104 -3.07 7.52 14.06
CA ILE A 104 -3.74 6.47 13.27
C ILE A 104 -4.01 7.06 11.89
N VAL A 105 -3.60 6.36 10.83
CA VAL A 105 -3.74 6.84 9.46
C VAL A 105 -4.42 5.78 8.60
N ASP A 106 -5.52 6.17 7.96
CA ASP A 106 -6.27 5.29 7.05
C ASP A 106 -5.79 5.46 5.62
N TYR A 107 -5.55 4.33 4.95
CA TYR A 107 -5.09 4.29 3.57
C TYR A 107 -6.09 3.54 2.69
N THR A 108 -6.37 4.12 1.51
CA THR A 108 -7.16 3.46 0.46
C THR A 108 -6.53 3.74 -0.90
N GLY A 109 -6.50 2.73 -1.77
CA GLY A 109 -5.85 2.91 -3.06
C GLY A 109 -5.88 1.71 -3.96
N MET A 110 -4.91 1.65 -4.87
CA MET A 110 -4.78 0.56 -5.83
C MET A 110 -3.33 0.22 -6.14
N ILE A 111 -3.12 -1.04 -6.54
CA ILE A 111 -1.88 -1.56 -7.07
C ILE A 111 -1.98 -1.53 -8.60
N THR A 112 -1.03 -0.88 -9.26
CA THR A 112 -1.02 -0.76 -10.72
C THR A 112 -0.36 -1.99 -11.35
N LYS A 113 -0.63 -2.21 -12.65
CA LYS A 113 0.00 -3.27 -13.44
C LYS A 113 1.54 -3.16 -13.47
N ASP A 114 2.06 -1.95 -13.32
CA ASP A 114 3.49 -1.63 -13.36
C ASP A 114 4.14 -1.76 -11.97
N GLY A 115 3.36 -2.18 -10.96
CA GLY A 115 3.86 -2.47 -9.61
C GLY A 115 3.90 -1.26 -8.68
N PHE A 116 3.35 -0.10 -9.08
CA PHE A 116 3.20 1.05 -8.18
C PHE A 116 1.99 0.86 -7.26
N ILE A 117 2.04 1.47 -6.08
CA ILE A 117 0.87 1.61 -5.21
C ILE A 117 0.47 3.08 -5.16
N ILE A 118 -0.77 3.40 -5.47
CA ILE A 118 -1.29 4.76 -5.39
C ILE A 118 -2.28 4.80 -4.23
N LEU A 119 -1.96 5.57 -3.19
CA LEU A 119 -2.75 5.65 -1.97
C LEU A 119 -3.29 7.06 -1.73
N LYS A 120 -4.49 7.13 -1.17
CA LYS A 120 -5.00 8.28 -0.44
C LYS A 120 -4.89 7.97 1.05
N SER A 121 -4.33 8.90 1.82
CA SER A 121 -4.21 8.80 3.27
C SER A 121 -5.13 9.79 3.97
N LYS A 122 -5.59 9.44 5.17
CA LYS A 122 -6.27 10.36 6.08
C LYS A 122 -5.84 10.07 7.52
N SER A 123 -5.24 11.06 8.18
CA SER A 123 -4.98 11.02 9.61
C SER A 123 -6.30 11.07 10.37
N GLN A 124 -6.54 10.13 11.28
CA GLN A 124 -7.69 10.16 12.19
C GLN A 124 -7.51 11.18 13.31
N THR A 125 -6.25 11.46 13.69
CA THR A 125 -5.93 12.42 14.77
C THR A 125 -6.09 13.86 14.30
N THR A 126 -5.53 14.21 13.15
CA THR A 126 -5.49 15.60 12.66
C THR A 126 -6.52 15.88 11.55
N GLY A 127 -7.08 14.84 10.94
CA GLY A 127 -7.94 14.97 9.76
C GLY A 127 -7.19 15.27 8.45
N SER A 128 -5.87 15.49 8.51
CA SER A 128 -5.01 15.75 7.34
C SER A 128 -5.16 14.64 6.30
N LYS A 129 -5.12 15.02 5.03
CA LYS A 129 -5.26 14.10 3.90
C LYS A 129 -4.04 14.20 3.01
N GLY A 130 -3.60 13.06 2.49
CA GLY A 130 -2.49 12.97 1.55
C GLY A 130 -2.82 12.09 0.37
N ARG A 131 -1.95 12.15 -0.63
CA ARG A 131 -1.93 11.21 -1.75
C ARG A 131 -0.49 10.92 -2.12
N GLY A 132 -0.13 9.64 -2.12
CA GLY A 132 1.22 9.18 -2.44
C GLY A 132 1.20 8.18 -3.60
N THR A 133 2.24 8.24 -4.43
CA THR A 133 2.57 7.18 -5.38
C THR A 133 3.84 6.50 -4.89
N TYR A 134 3.75 5.20 -4.65
CA TYR A 134 4.83 4.42 -4.07
C TYR A 134 5.45 3.51 -5.13
N ARG A 135 6.76 3.63 -5.32
CA ARG A 135 7.56 2.75 -6.19
C ARG A 135 8.18 1.63 -5.37
N PHE A 136 8.26 0.43 -5.93
CA PHE A 136 8.88 -0.71 -5.28
C PHE A 136 10.40 -0.68 -5.40
N ILE A 137 11.09 -0.95 -4.30
CA ILE A 137 12.53 -1.18 -4.23
C ILE A 137 12.76 -2.56 -3.62
N GLU A 138 13.39 -3.43 -4.40
CA GLU A 138 13.79 -4.76 -3.96
C GLU A 138 14.92 -4.69 -2.95
N MET A 139 14.86 -5.52 -1.91
CA MET A 139 15.88 -5.58 -0.86
C MET A 139 16.20 -7.02 -0.51
N ASN A 140 17.40 -7.45 -0.85
CA ASN A 140 17.85 -8.84 -0.66
C ASN A 140 18.12 -9.21 0.81
N ASP A 141 18.25 -8.22 1.71
CA ASP A 141 18.65 -8.44 3.11
C ASP A 141 17.50 -8.23 4.13
N LEU A 142 16.25 -8.13 3.66
CA LEU A 142 15.05 -8.01 4.50
C LEU A 142 14.38 -9.39 4.68
N ASN A 143 15.12 -10.36 5.22
CA ASN A 143 14.57 -11.61 5.72
C ASN A 143 14.34 -11.53 7.23
#